data_AF-A0A8T5SQZ9-F1
#
_entry.id   AF-A0A8T5SQZ9-F1
#
_cell.length_a   1.000
_cell.length_b   1.000
_cell.length_c   1.000
_cell.angle_alpha   90.00
_cell.angle_beta   90.00
_cell.angle_gamma   90.00
#
_symmetry.space_group_name_H-M   'P 1'
#
loop_
_entity.id
_entity.type
_entity.pdbx_description
1 polymer ?
#
loop_
_entity_poly.entity_id
_entity_poly.type
_entity_poly.pdbx_seq_one_letter_code
_entity_poly.pdbx_strand_id
1 'polypeptide(L)'
;MTCSEKIALLTDSLTMCKNIGLCMDILNFESASELLKAATGYSYTSEQIQKIMGDSVDLQFQLNRKFGLTRKDDTLPDRFTKESLPRGPTMGSTVDIERMVDEYYDLHGWDN
;
A
#
# COMPACT_ATOMS: atom_id res chain seq x y z
N MET A 1 -7.86 -1.97 5.70
CA MET A 1 -6.73 -2.29 4.78
C MET A 1 -6.91 -1.62 3.42
N THR A 2 -5.90 -0.90 2.95
CA THR A 2 -5.97 -0.06 1.74
C THR A 2 -6.01 -0.93 0.46
N CYS A 3 -6.90 -0.60 -0.49
CA CYS A 3 -7.05 -1.37 -1.73
C CYS A 3 -5.84 -1.17 -2.67
N SER A 4 -5.37 0.07 -2.78
CA SER A 4 -4.28 0.46 -3.68
C SER A 4 -2.95 -0.23 -3.35
N GLU A 5 -2.63 -0.42 -2.06
CA GLU A 5 -1.41 -1.11 -1.65
C GLU A 5 -1.42 -2.58 -2.06
N LYS A 6 -2.55 -3.27 -1.89
CA LYS A 6 -2.69 -4.66 -2.33
C LYS A 6 -2.56 -4.80 -3.84
N ILE A 7 -3.16 -3.91 -4.62
CA ILE A 7 -3.03 -3.90 -6.08
C ILE A 7 -1.59 -3.58 -6.49
N ALA A 8 -0.93 -2.65 -5.80
CA ALA A 8 0.47 -2.33 -6.02
C ALA A 8 1.35 -3.56 -5.81
N LEU A 9 1.18 -4.27 -4.70
CA LEU A 9 1.95 -5.47 -4.37
C LEU A 9 1.63 -6.64 -5.31
N LEU A 10 0.37 -6.80 -5.70
CA LEU A 10 -0.06 -7.77 -6.69
C LEU A 10 0.61 -7.51 -8.04
N THR A 11 0.66 -6.25 -8.47
CA THR A 11 1.32 -5.84 -9.72
C THR A 11 2.80 -6.20 -9.70
N ASP A 12 3.49 -5.97 -8.58
CA ASP A 12 4.91 -6.32 -8.41
C ASP A 12 5.11 -7.84 -8.40
N SER A 13 4.22 -8.58 -7.75
CA SER A 13 4.25 -10.05 -7.68
C SER A 13 4.00 -10.72 -9.03
N LEU A 14 3.11 -10.15 -9.86
CA LEU A 14 2.86 -10.60 -11.23
C LEU A 14 3.92 -10.11 -12.21
N THR A 15 4.92 -9.33 -11.77
CA THR A 15 5.91 -8.67 -12.62
C THR A 15 5.28 -7.82 -13.73
N MET A 16 4.09 -7.27 -13.47
CA MET A 16 3.35 -6.44 -14.41
C MET A 16 3.81 -4.98 -14.30
N CYS A 17 3.73 -4.24 -15.41
CA CYS A 17 4.04 -2.81 -15.41
C CYS A 17 3.07 -2.05 -14.48
N LYS A 18 3.61 -1.26 -13.54
CA LYS A 18 2.84 -0.44 -12.58
C LYS A 18 1.86 0.52 -13.25
N ASN A 19 2.21 1.03 -14.44
CA ASN A 19 1.31 1.92 -15.17
C ASN A 19 0.01 1.20 -15.58
N ILE A 20 0.12 -0.05 -16.02
CA ILE A 20 -1.04 -0.88 -16.40
C ILE A 20 -1.75 -1.39 -15.14
N GLY A 21 -1.00 -1.94 -14.18
CA GLY A 21 -1.56 -2.64 -13.03
C GLY A 21 -2.14 -1.74 -11.94
N LEU A 22 -1.68 -0.49 -11.81
CA LEU A 22 -2.08 0.41 -10.72
C LEU A 22 -2.54 1.79 -11.20
N CYS A 23 -1.86 2.41 -12.17
CA CYS A 23 -2.16 3.81 -12.54
C CYS A 23 -3.35 3.94 -13.51
N MET A 24 -3.58 2.94 -14.34
CA MET A 24 -4.67 2.92 -15.33
C MET A 24 -5.85 2.03 -14.91
N ASP A 25 -5.79 1.45 -13.70
CA ASP A 25 -6.83 0.57 -13.14
C ASP A 25 -7.25 -0.60 -14.06
N ILE A 26 -6.33 -1.10 -14.90
CA ILE A 26 -6.60 -2.21 -15.83
C ILE A 26 -6.60 -3.55 -15.08
N LEU A 27 -5.76 -3.69 -14.06
CA LEU A 27 -5.70 -4.89 -13.23
C LEU A 27 -6.61 -4.74 -12.01
N ASN A 28 -7.42 -5.76 -11.76
CA ASN A 28 -8.16 -5.93 -10.51
C ASN A 28 -7.99 -7.38 -10.03
N PHE A 29 -8.55 -7.71 -8.86
CA PHE A 29 -8.36 -9.05 -8.28
C PHE A 29 -9.03 -10.17 -9.08
N GLU A 30 -10.09 -9.87 -9.82
CA GLU A 30 -10.78 -10.85 -10.67
C GLU A 30 -9.95 -11.13 -11.93
N SER A 31 -9.51 -10.09 -12.64
CA SER A 31 -8.67 -10.25 -13.83
C SER A 31 -7.31 -10.87 -13.47
N ALA A 32 -6.76 -10.56 -12.29
CA ALA A 32 -5.56 -11.24 -11.79
C ALA A 32 -5.77 -12.73 -11.55
N SER A 33 -6.92 -13.13 -11.01
CA SER A 33 -7.29 -14.55 -10.82
C SER A 33 -7.35 -15.29 -12.16
N GLU A 34 -8.01 -14.69 -13.16
CA GLU A 34 -8.11 -15.26 -14.51
C GLU A 34 -6.73 -15.39 -15.17
N LEU A 35 -5.90 -14.34 -15.08
CA LEU A 35 -4.53 -14.33 -15.63
C LEU A 35 -3.65 -15.39 -14.97
N LEU A 36 -3.69 -15.50 -13.64
CA LEU A 36 -2.92 -16.52 -12.90
C LEU A 36 -3.30 -17.93 -13.33
N LYS A 37 -4.60 -18.20 -13.45
CA LYS A 37 -5.09 -19.51 -13.91
C LYS A 37 -4.69 -19.80 -15.35
N ALA A 38 -4.81 -18.81 -16.23
CA ALA A 38 -4.44 -18.96 -17.64
C ALA A 38 -2.93 -19.19 -17.83
N ALA A 39 -2.09 -18.48 -17.10
CA ALA A 39 -0.64 -18.54 -17.25
C ALA A 39 0.00 -19.75 -16.53
N THR A 40 -0.52 -20.12 -15.35
CA THR A 40 0.14 -21.10 -14.46
C THR A 40 -0.67 -22.38 -14.23
N GLY A 41 -1.96 -22.39 -14.56
CA GLY A 41 -2.89 -23.47 -14.23
C GLY A 41 -3.42 -23.45 -12.79
N TYR A 42 -2.84 -22.66 -11.87
CA TYR A 42 -3.31 -22.55 -10.50
C TYR A 42 -4.51 -21.63 -10.39
N SER A 43 -5.54 -22.07 -9.67
CA SER A 43 -6.77 -21.30 -9.46
C SER A 43 -6.76 -20.65 -8.08
N TYR A 44 -6.96 -19.33 -8.07
CA TYR A 44 -7.16 -18.51 -6.87
C TYR A 44 -8.45 -17.73 -7.02
N THR A 45 -9.23 -17.52 -5.96
CA THR A 45 -10.33 -16.55 -5.99
C THR A 45 -9.79 -15.14 -5.78
N SER A 46 -10.57 -14.12 -6.16
CA SER A 46 -10.21 -12.72 -5.93
C SER A 46 -10.04 -12.43 -4.44
N GLU A 47 -10.83 -13.05 -3.56
CA GLU A 47 -10.73 -12.94 -2.10
C GLU A 47 -9.45 -13.59 -1.57
N GLN A 48 -9.07 -14.75 -2.11
CA GLN A 48 -7.81 -15.40 -1.75
C GLN A 48 -6.61 -14.51 -2.11
N ILE A 49 -6.60 -13.94 -3.31
CA ILE A 49 -5.55 -13.01 -3.74
C ILE A 49 -5.51 -11.79 -2.81
N GLN A 50 -6.66 -11.17 -2.53
CA GLN A 50 -6.75 -10.04 -1.61
C GLN A 50 -6.23 -10.36 -0.21
N LYS A 51 -6.52 -11.56 0.29
CA LYS A 51 -6.02 -12.01 1.59
C LYS A 51 -4.51 -12.20 1.55
N ILE A 52 -3.97 -12.91 0.55
CA ILE A 52 -2.53 -13.15 0.41
C ILE A 52 -1.77 -11.82 0.30
N MET A 53 -2.29 -10.86 -0.47
CA MET A 53 -1.66 -9.54 -0.59
C MET A 53 -1.69 -8.79 0.75
N GLY A 54 -2.78 -8.88 1.51
CA GLY A 54 -2.87 -8.31 2.85
C GLY A 54 -1.88 -8.92 3.84
N ASP A 55 -1.88 -10.25 3.95
CA ASP A 55 -0.94 -10.98 4.79
C ASP A 55 0.53 -10.66 4.42
N SER A 56 0.79 -10.40 3.13
CA SER A 56 2.13 -10.03 2.64
C SER A 56 2.55 -8.61 3.03
N VAL A 57 1.61 -7.67 3.15
CA VAL A 57 1.88 -6.32 3.68
C VAL A 57 2.24 -6.42 5.17
N ASP A 58 1.47 -7.18 5.94
CA ASP A 58 1.74 -7.40 7.37
C ASP A 58 3.10 -8.07 7.59
N LEU A 59 3.46 -9.04 6.75
CA LEU A 59 4.77 -9.71 6.81
C LEU A 59 5.92 -8.74 6.54
N GLN A 60 5.78 -7.82 5.58
CA GLN A 60 6.79 -6.80 5.30
C GLN A 60 6.93 -5.82 6.46
N PHE A 61 5.83 -5.41 7.08
CA PHE A 61 5.85 -4.59 8.28
C PHE A 61 6.58 -5.28 9.44
N GLN A 62 6.25 -6.53 9.73
CA GLN A 62 6.92 -7.31 10.78
C GLN A 62 8.42 -7.49 10.50
N LEU A 63 8.80 -7.69 9.23
CA LEU A 63 10.19 -7.77 8.83
C LEU A 63 10.94 -6.46 9.10
N ASN A 64 10.34 -5.32 8.75
CA ASN A 64 10.88 -3.99 9.03
C ASN A 64 11.05 -3.75 10.54
N ARG A 65 10.07 -4.15 11.36
CA ARG A 65 10.17 -4.11 12.83
C ARG A 65 11.34 -4.94 13.35
N LYS A 66 11.53 -6.15 12.81
CA LYS A 66 12.66 -7.02 13.17
C LYS A 66 14.01 -6.40 12.82
N PHE A 67 14.08 -5.57 11.79
CA PHE A 67 15.27 -4.81 11.41
C PHE A 67 15.45 -3.48 12.17
N GLY A 68 14.55 -3.16 13.11
CA GLY A 68 14.68 -2.03 14.01
C GLY A 68 13.96 -0.75 13.57
N LEU A 69 13.17 -0.79 12.50
CA LEU A 69 12.28 0.33 12.16
C LEU A 69 11.17 0.45 13.19
N THR A 70 10.91 1.67 13.64
CA THR A 70 9.94 2.01 14.68
C THR A 70 8.88 2.96 14.12
N ARG A 71 7.78 3.17 14.87
CA ARG A 71 6.71 4.11 14.50
C ARG A 71 7.23 5.54 14.23
N LYS A 72 8.39 5.90 14.80
CA LYS A 72 9.05 7.21 14.60
C LYS A 72 9.68 7.36 13.22
N ASP A 73 9.97 6.26 12.55
CA ASP A 73 10.58 6.25 11.22
C ASP A 73 9.54 6.41 10.11
N ASP A 74 8.27 6.15 10.41
CA ASP A 74 7.14 6.33 9.51
C ASP A 74 6.71 7.81 9.50
N THR A 75 7.52 8.66 8.86
CA THR A 75 7.28 10.10 8.78
C THR A 75 7.69 10.67 7.43
N LEU A 76 7.47 11.97 7.24
CA LEU A 76 7.88 12.72 6.04
C LEU A 76 8.96 13.74 6.39
N PRO A 77 9.78 14.17 5.41
CA PRO A 77 10.69 15.29 5.59
C PRO A 77 9.98 16.55 6.11
N ASP A 78 10.67 17.33 6.95
CA ASP A 78 10.17 18.57 7.59
C ASP A 78 9.47 19.54 6.63
N ARG A 79 9.93 19.59 5.37
CA ARG A 79 9.32 20.41 4.32
C ARG A 79 7.83 20.12 4.10
N PHE A 80 7.38 18.88 4.28
CA PHE A 80 5.98 18.52 4.09
C PHE A 80 5.13 18.74 5.35
N THR A 81 5.73 18.67 6.53
CA THR A 81 5.03 18.71 7.83
C THR A 81 5.05 20.09 8.47
N LYS A 82 6.09 20.90 8.21
CA LYS A 82 6.32 22.21 8.86
C LYS A 82 6.22 23.40 7.91
N GLU A 83 6.52 23.22 6.62
CA GLU A 83 6.49 24.32 5.64
C GLU A 83 5.17 24.33 4.87
N SER A 84 4.29 25.28 5.17
CA SER A 84 3.03 25.43 4.45
C SER A 84 3.25 25.88 3.01
N LEU A 85 2.41 25.42 2.09
CA LEU A 85 2.46 25.85 0.69
C LEU A 85 2.25 27.37 0.57
N PRO A 86 3.14 28.12 -0.11
CA PRO A 86 3.08 29.58 -0.16
C PRO A 86 2.05 30.12 -1.17
N ARG A 87 1.52 29.26 -2.06
CA ARG A 87 0.58 29.63 -3.12
C ARG A 87 -0.16 28.41 -3.64
N GLY A 88 -1.26 28.67 -4.36
CA GLY A 88 -2.08 27.65 -5.01
C GLY A 88 -3.32 27.27 -4.21
N PRO A 89 -4.11 26.30 -4.71
CA PRO A 89 -5.40 25.94 -4.12
C PRO A 89 -5.32 25.42 -2.68
N THR A 90 -4.19 24.82 -2.29
CA THR A 90 -3.91 24.26 -0.97
C THR A 90 -2.94 25.12 -0.17
N MET A 91 -2.90 26.43 -0.43
CA MET A 91 -2.06 27.37 0.31
C MET A 91 -2.34 27.32 1.82
N GLY A 92 -1.28 27.37 2.62
CA GLY A 92 -1.37 27.28 4.08
C GLY A 92 -1.46 25.84 4.63
N SER A 93 -1.63 24.82 3.78
CA SER A 93 -1.69 23.44 4.25
C SER A 93 -0.30 22.83 4.48
N THR A 94 -0.19 21.99 5.50
CA THR A 94 0.88 21.01 5.73
C THR A 94 0.29 19.60 5.84
N VAL A 95 1.13 18.57 5.80
CA VAL A 95 0.71 17.17 5.97
C VAL A 95 0.73 16.80 7.45
N ASP A 96 -0.42 16.42 7.98
CA ASP A 96 -0.56 15.85 9.33
C ASP A 96 -0.21 14.36 9.31
N ILE A 97 1.09 14.07 9.19
CA ILE A 97 1.59 12.71 9.01
C ILE A 97 1.33 11.83 10.24
N GLU A 98 1.40 12.39 11.45
CA GLU A 98 1.20 11.61 12.68
C GLU A 98 -0.20 11.02 12.75
N ARG A 99 -1.24 11.85 12.54
CA ARG A 99 -2.62 11.35 12.49
C ARG A 99 -2.82 10.33 11.37
N MET A 100 -2.25 10.57 10.19
CA MET A 100 -2.38 9.65 9.04
C MET A 100 -1.76 8.29 9.32
N VAL A 101 -0.61 8.24 10.01
CA VAL A 101 0.05 6.98 10.36
C VAL A 101 -0.71 6.27 11.48
N ASP A 102 -1.22 6.98 12.48
CA ASP A 102 -2.06 6.39 13.54
C ASP A 102 -3.32 5.74 12.93
N GLU A 103 -4.01 6.45 12.03
CA GLU A 103 -5.17 5.90 11.30
C GLU A 103 -4.79 4.68 10.46
N TYR A 104 -3.61 4.67 9.85
CA TYR A 104 -3.13 3.53 9.08
C TYR A 104 -2.83 2.31 9.97
N TYR A 105 -2.24 2.52 11.15
CA TYR A 105 -1.96 1.45 12.11
C TYR A 105 -3.23 0.84 12.66
N ASP A 106 -4.20 1.67 13.04
CA ASP A 106 -5.53 1.22 13.49
C ASP A 106 -6.24 0.38 12.42
N LEU A 107 -6.12 0.76 11.14
CA LEU A 107 -6.69 0.00 10.02
C LEU A 107 -6.05 -1.38 9.80
N HIS A 108 -4.83 -1.58 10.27
CA HIS A 108 -4.09 -2.84 10.22
C HIS A 108 -4.12 -3.61 11.55
N GLY A 109 -4.54 -2.96 12.64
CA GLY A 109 -4.48 -3.53 13.98
C GLY A 109 -3.04 -3.75 14.47
N TRP A 110 -2.09 -2.92 14.00
CA TRP A 110 -0.71 -2.96 14.47
C TRP A 110 -0.56 -2.16 15.76
N ASP A 111 0.33 -2.59 16.65
CA ASP A 111 0.65 -1.85 17.87
C ASP A 111 1.34 -0.52 17.54
N ASN A 112 0.90 0.56 18.21
CA ASN A 112 1.46 1.90 18.12
C ASN A 112 2.81 2.04 18.87
#